data_AF-A0A094JH18-F1
#
_entry.id   AF-A0A094JH18-F1
#
_cell.length_a   1.000
_cell.length_b   1.000
_cell.length_c   1.000
_cell.angle_alpha   90.00
_cell.angle_beta   90.00
_cell.angle_gamma   90.00
#
_symmetry.space_group_name_H-M   'P 1'
#
loop_
_entity.id
_entity.type
_entity.pdbx_description
1 polymer ?
#
loop_
_entity_poly.entity_id
_entity_poly.type
_entity_poly.pdbx_seq_one_letter_code
_entity_poly.pdbx_strand_id
1 'polypeptide(L)'
;MSVELHIAGSDQSFSGKLTEIVRVADIPSRTFLVRVQPEQALVEQAIIGAPLTGLFRIELAEQGLVVPRDALLRYPDGRIAIWVINRDQENSPYAEQHIVEIGRSFDGLIEIVSGLKEGDIVVVKGNEALQPEQPVEIIDADEASAEASN
;
A
#
# COMPACT_ATOMS: atom_id res chain seq x y z
N MET A 1 0.47 -18.67 -8.82
CA MET A 1 0.65 -17.88 -7.58
C MET A 1 1.61 -18.63 -6.68
N SER A 2 2.70 -17.98 -6.27
CA SER A 2 3.62 -18.48 -5.24
C SER A 2 3.08 -18.14 -3.85
N VAL A 3 3.40 -19.00 -2.89
CA VAL A 3 3.04 -18.88 -1.48
C VAL A 3 4.32 -19.10 -0.68
N GLU A 4 4.61 -18.20 0.23
CA GLU A 4 5.72 -18.38 1.17
C GLU A 4 5.22 -19.16 2.39
N LEU A 5 5.93 -20.21 2.79
CA LEU A 5 5.55 -21.15 3.84
C LEU A 5 6.58 -21.08 4.98
N HIS A 6 6.11 -20.82 6.20
CA HIS A 6 6.94 -20.82 7.40
C HIS A 6 6.54 -21.96 8.32
N ILE A 7 7.54 -22.64 8.90
CA ILE A 7 7.30 -23.65 9.93
C ILE A 7 7.11 -22.91 11.26
N ALA A 8 6.03 -23.23 11.99
CA ALA A 8 5.78 -22.60 13.27
C ALA A 8 6.95 -22.83 14.25
N GLY A 9 7.52 -21.75 14.77
CA GLY A 9 8.67 -21.80 15.68
C GLY A 9 10.04 -21.92 14.99
N SER A 10 10.12 -21.75 13.66
CA SER A 10 11.39 -21.55 12.96
C SER A 10 11.39 -20.25 12.14
N ASP A 11 12.57 -19.69 11.93
CA ASP A 11 12.77 -18.53 11.07
C ASP A 11 12.99 -18.93 9.59
N GLN A 12 12.80 -20.22 9.26
CA GLN A 12 12.98 -20.72 7.91
C GLN A 12 11.72 -20.50 7.09
N SER A 13 11.89 -19.94 5.88
CA SER A 13 10.83 -19.85 4.89
C SER A 13 11.12 -20.71 3.67
N PHE A 14 10.05 -21.22 3.07
CA PHE A 14 10.08 -22.12 1.93
C PHE A 14 9.06 -21.65 0.90
N SER A 15 9.35 -21.82 -0.38
CA SER A 15 8.40 -21.51 -1.43
C SER A 15 7.46 -22.68 -1.70
N GLY A 16 6.23 -22.36 -2.05
CA GLY A 16 5.19 -23.30 -2.46
C GLY A 16 4.37 -22.77 -3.62
N LYS A 17 3.83 -23.66 -4.43
CA LYS A 17 2.95 -23.32 -5.55
C LYS A 17 1.50 -23.60 -5.18
N LEU A 18 0.64 -22.59 -5.23
CA LEU A 18 -0.80 -22.79 -5.11
C LEU A 18 -1.30 -23.64 -6.29
N THR A 19 -1.83 -24.83 -6.01
CA THR A 19 -2.31 -25.78 -7.03
C THR A 19 -3.83 -25.78 -7.14
N GLU A 20 -4.55 -25.51 -6.07
CA GLU A 20 -6.01 -25.55 -6.05
C GLU A 20 -6.61 -24.58 -5.04
N ILE A 21 -7.72 -23.94 -5.41
CA ILE A 21 -8.63 -23.25 -4.51
C ILE A 21 -9.97 -23.99 -4.59
N VAL A 22 -10.35 -24.67 -3.51
CA VAL A 22 -11.60 -25.44 -3.44
C VAL A 22 -12.75 -24.46 -3.21
N ARG A 23 -13.50 -24.18 -4.28
CA ARG A 23 -14.63 -23.22 -4.31
C ARG A 23 -15.93 -23.78 -3.71
N VAL A 24 -15.83 -24.53 -2.63
CA VAL A 24 -17.00 -24.83 -1.78
C VAL A 24 -16.77 -24.06 -0.49
N ALA A 25 -17.43 -22.90 -0.39
CA ALA A 25 -17.38 -22.11 0.83
C ALA A 25 -18.01 -22.93 1.96
N ASP A 26 -17.30 -23.09 3.06
CA ASP A 26 -17.96 -23.44 4.31
C ASP A 26 -18.75 -22.19 4.77
N ILE A 27 -20.05 -22.21 4.48
CA ILE A 27 -20.98 -21.09 4.62
C ILE A 27 -20.86 -20.37 6.00
N PRO A 28 -20.75 -21.07 7.15
CA PRO A 28 -20.57 -20.40 8.43
C PRO A 28 -19.19 -19.75 8.62
N SER A 29 -18.10 -20.31 8.07
CA SER A 29 -16.74 -19.82 8.36
C SER A 29 -16.22 -18.79 7.35
N ARG A 30 -16.86 -18.65 6.17
CA ARG A 30 -16.39 -17.80 5.05
C ARG A 30 -14.93 -18.09 4.67
N THR A 31 -14.49 -19.32 4.90
CA THR A 31 -13.16 -19.80 4.51
C THR A 31 -13.25 -20.67 3.26
N PHE A 32 -12.12 -20.77 2.56
CA PHE A 32 -11.94 -21.67 1.43
C PHE A 32 -10.70 -22.53 1.67
N LEU A 33 -10.78 -23.81 1.32
CA LEU A 33 -9.62 -24.69 1.37
C LEU A 33 -8.72 -24.40 0.17
N VAL A 34 -7.42 -24.21 0.43
CA VAL A 34 -6.39 -24.07 -0.59
C VAL A 34 -5.41 -25.24 -0.50
N ARG A 35 -4.92 -25.70 -1.65
CA ARG A 35 -3.84 -26.69 -1.74
C ARG A 35 -2.59 -26.02 -2.25
N VAL A 36 -1.51 -26.15 -1.50
CA VAL A 36 -0.19 -25.65 -1.88
C VAL A 36 0.74 -26.86 -2.01
N GLN A 37 1.42 -26.97 -3.15
CA GLN A 37 2.50 -27.92 -3.33
C GLN A 37 3.80 -27.26 -2.84
N PRO A 38 4.38 -27.73 -1.73
CA PRO A 38 5.64 -27.20 -1.24
C PRO A 38 6.82 -27.65 -2.09
N GLU A 39 7.92 -26.88 -2.02
CA GLU A 39 9.21 -27.32 -2.54
C GLU A 39 9.78 -28.50 -1.74
N GLN A 40 10.63 -29.29 -2.40
CA GLN A 40 11.23 -30.49 -1.84
C GLN A 40 11.99 -30.22 -0.53
N ALA A 41 12.65 -29.05 -0.42
CA ALA A 41 13.39 -28.67 0.78
C ALA A 41 12.52 -28.58 2.04
N LEU A 42 11.25 -28.18 1.92
CA LEU A 42 10.31 -28.18 3.04
C LEU A 42 9.90 -29.61 3.40
N VAL A 43 9.66 -30.46 2.39
CA VAL A 43 9.25 -31.86 2.58
C VAL A 43 10.31 -32.65 3.36
N GLU A 44 11.59 -32.32 3.17
CA GLU A 44 12.70 -32.99 3.84
C GLU A 44 12.90 -32.53 5.30
N GLN A 45 12.45 -31.33 5.65
CA GLN A 45 12.67 -30.72 6.97
C GLN A 45 11.42 -30.72 7.86
N ALA A 46 10.23 -30.66 7.26
CA ALA A 46 8.98 -30.57 8.00
C ALA A 46 8.50 -31.94 8.49
N ILE A 47 7.91 -31.94 9.68
CA ILE A 47 7.21 -33.11 10.23
C ILE A 47 5.79 -33.13 9.68
N ILE A 48 5.30 -34.30 9.26
CA ILE A 48 3.91 -34.48 8.84
C ILE A 48 2.99 -34.11 10.01
N GLY A 49 2.03 -33.20 9.75
CA GLY A 49 1.11 -32.69 10.77
C GLY A 49 1.60 -31.45 11.52
N ALA A 50 2.83 -30.99 11.27
CA ALA A 50 3.29 -29.72 11.81
C ALA A 50 2.48 -28.54 11.21
N PRO A 51 2.10 -27.54 12.03
CA PRO A 51 1.44 -26.35 11.54
C PRO A 51 2.40 -25.48 10.72
N LEU A 52 1.89 -24.93 9.61
CA LEU A 52 2.59 -24.00 8.74
C LEU A 52 1.79 -22.70 8.61
N THR A 53 2.49 -21.58 8.48
CA THR A 53 1.90 -20.29 8.08
C THR A 53 2.19 -20.02 6.62
N GLY A 54 1.14 -19.80 5.82
CA GLY A 54 1.26 -19.44 4.41
C GLY A 54 1.02 -17.95 4.19
N LEU A 55 1.99 -17.24 3.61
CA LEU A 55 1.85 -15.87 3.15
C LEU A 55 1.55 -15.84 1.66
N PHE A 56 0.42 -15.24 1.32
CA PHE A 56 -0.04 -15.04 -0.04
C PHE A 56 0.22 -13.59 -0.45
N ARG A 57 1.03 -13.39 -1.49
CA ARG A 57 1.14 -12.08 -2.14
C ARG A 57 0.10 -12.02 -3.24
N ILE A 58 -0.95 -11.26 -3.01
CA ILE A 58 -1.97 -10.99 -4.01
C ILE A 58 -1.51 -9.75 -4.76
N GLU A 59 -1.03 -9.91 -5.99
CA GLU A 59 -0.85 -8.78 -6.89
C GLU A 59 -2.23 -8.29 -7.29
N LEU A 60 -2.64 -7.14 -6.76
CA LEU A 60 -3.85 -6.48 -7.22
C LEU A 60 -3.53 -5.95 -8.62
N ALA A 61 -4.26 -6.43 -9.63
CA ALA A 61 -3.98 -6.23 -11.06
C ALA A 61 -4.08 -4.77 -11.54
N GLU A 62 -4.26 -3.81 -10.64
CA GLU A 62 -4.43 -2.40 -10.96
C GLU A 62 -3.31 -1.60 -10.32
N GLN A 63 -2.41 -1.08 -11.17
CA GLN A 63 -1.51 -0.01 -10.78
C GLN A 63 -2.37 1.23 -10.54
N GLY A 64 -2.32 1.77 -9.32
CA GLY A 64 -3.07 2.96 -8.92
C GLY A 64 -2.14 3.99 -8.30
N LEU A 65 -2.49 5.27 -8.42
CA LEU A 65 -1.79 6.34 -7.73
C LEU A 65 -2.07 6.20 -6.23
N VAL A 66 -1.02 6.32 -5.41
CA VAL A 66 -1.12 6.28 -3.96
C VAL A 66 -0.43 7.48 -3.35
N VAL A 67 -0.98 7.95 -2.24
CA VAL A 67 -0.40 9.03 -1.44
C VAL A 67 -0.39 8.62 0.04
N PRO A 68 0.52 9.18 0.86
CA PRO A 68 0.44 9.05 2.31
C PRO A 68 -0.88 9.63 2.83
N ARG A 69 -1.47 8.99 3.83
CA ARG A 69 -2.71 9.46 4.47
C ARG A 69 -2.61 10.91 4.96
N ASP A 70 -1.42 11.33 5.38
CA ASP A 70 -1.16 12.67 5.92
C ASP A 70 -1.29 13.78 4.86
N ALA A 71 -1.26 13.46 3.57
CA ALA A 71 -1.51 14.42 2.50
C ALA A 71 -2.99 14.84 2.40
N LEU A 72 -3.91 14.04 2.95
CA LEU A 72 -5.35 14.26 2.81
C LEU A 72 -5.86 15.38 3.72
N LEU A 73 -6.59 16.31 3.12
CA LEU A 73 -7.47 17.26 3.81
C LEU A 73 -8.91 16.80 3.73
N ARG A 74 -9.60 16.76 4.86
CA ARG A 74 -11.01 16.35 4.95
C ARG A 74 -11.86 17.54 5.38
N TYR A 75 -12.84 17.88 4.57
CA TYR A 75 -13.77 18.97 4.86
C TYR A 75 -15.05 18.44 5.53
N PRO A 76 -15.72 19.26 6.37
CA PRO A 76 -16.98 18.88 7.03
C PRO A 76 -18.12 18.55 6.05
N ASP A 77 -18.04 19.04 4.82
CA ASP A 77 -18.99 18.75 3.74
C ASP A 77 -18.76 17.40 3.05
N GLY A 78 -17.75 16.63 3.51
CA GLY A 78 -17.40 15.32 2.99
C GLY A 78 -16.40 15.34 1.83
N ARG A 79 -15.99 16.53 1.34
CA ARG A 79 -14.94 16.62 0.31
C ARG A 79 -13.59 16.21 0.88
N ILE A 80 -12.79 15.58 0.02
CA ILE A 80 -11.40 15.22 0.29
C ILE A 80 -10.53 15.95 -0.73
N ALA A 81 -9.47 16.58 -0.26
CA ALA A 81 -8.55 17.30 -1.12
C ALA A 81 -7.09 17.05 -0.75
N ILE A 82 -6.20 17.33 -1.69
CA ILE A 82 -4.74 17.26 -1.54
C ILE A 82 -4.15 18.54 -2.11
N TRP A 83 -3.08 19.04 -1.49
CA TRP A 83 -2.27 20.10 -2.08
C TRP A 83 -1.26 19.53 -3.06
N VAL A 84 -1.30 20.04 -4.29
CA VAL A 84 -0.34 19.75 -5.36
C VAL A 84 0.52 20.99 -5.58
N ILE A 85 1.82 20.79 -5.74
CA ILE A 85 2.76 21.87 -6.03
C ILE A 85 2.88 22.04 -7.53
N ASN A 86 2.48 23.21 -8.03
CA ASN A 86 2.67 23.62 -9.41
C ASN A 86 3.98 24.44 -9.54
N ARG A 87 4.75 24.19 -10.60
CA ARG A 87 6.03 24.83 -10.92
C ARG A 87 5.98 25.70 -12.19
N ASP A 88 4.79 26.02 -12.69
CA ASP A 88 4.60 26.80 -13.92
C ASP A 88 5.11 28.25 -13.79
N GLN A 89 5.21 28.79 -12.56
CA GLN A 89 5.82 30.09 -12.31
C GLN A 89 7.32 29.95 -12.10
N GLU A 90 8.09 30.56 -13.02
CA GLU A 90 9.54 30.41 -13.22
C GLU A 90 10.41 30.61 -11.96
N ASN A 91 9.90 31.25 -10.90
CA ASN A 91 10.65 31.54 -9.67
C ASN A 91 9.89 31.27 -8.34
N SER A 92 8.68 30.72 -8.36
CA SER A 92 7.94 30.46 -7.13
C SER A 92 6.96 29.30 -7.31
N PRO A 93 7.29 28.09 -6.86
CA PRO A 93 6.30 27.03 -6.80
C PRO A 93 5.16 27.47 -5.88
N TYR A 94 3.94 27.10 -6.24
CA TYR A 94 2.74 27.44 -5.48
C TYR A 94 1.88 26.22 -5.24
N ALA A 95 1.12 26.24 -4.15
CA ALA A 95 0.20 25.17 -3.80
C ALA A 95 -1.18 25.37 -4.45
N GLU A 96 -1.68 24.33 -5.11
CA GLU A 96 -3.02 24.25 -5.66
C GLU A 96 -3.79 23.09 -5.03
N GLN A 97 -5.07 23.31 -4.73
CA GLN A 97 -5.88 22.31 -4.06
C GLN A 97 -6.65 21.47 -5.09
N HIS A 98 -6.42 20.17 -5.08
CA HIS A 98 -7.12 19.22 -5.93
C HIS A 98 -8.15 18.44 -5.11
N ILE A 99 -9.40 18.43 -5.55
CA ILE A 99 -10.42 17.52 -5.00
C ILE A 99 -10.13 16.14 -5.56
N VAL A 100 -10.10 15.13 -4.68
CA VAL A 100 -9.75 13.75 -5.04
C VAL A 100 -10.84 12.78 -4.62
N GLU A 101 -10.95 11.71 -5.41
CA GLU A 101 -11.70 10.51 -5.03
C GLU A 101 -10.73 9.46 -4.54
N ILE A 102 -11.01 8.91 -3.35
CA ILE A 102 -10.13 7.92 -2.71
C ILE A 102 -10.71 6.51 -2.86
N GLY A 103 -9.82 5.54 -3.04
CA GLY A 103 -10.13 4.13 -3.09
C GLY A 103 -9.75 3.44 -1.79
N ARG A 104 -8.97 2.38 -1.91
CA ARG A 104 -8.53 1.55 -0.77
C ARG A 104 -7.52 2.29 0.10
N SER A 105 -7.52 1.92 1.38
CA SER A 105 -6.46 2.29 2.34
C SER A 105 -5.68 1.04 2.73
N PHE A 106 -4.36 1.13 2.69
CA PHE A 106 -3.48 0.04 3.10
C PHE A 106 -2.12 0.60 3.54
N ASP A 107 -1.57 0.09 4.63
CA ASP A 107 -0.21 0.41 5.10
C ASP A 107 0.14 1.92 5.15
N GLY A 108 -0.80 2.74 5.67
CA GLY A 108 -0.62 4.20 5.75
C GLY A 108 -0.77 4.94 4.41
N LEU A 109 -0.93 4.22 3.31
CA LEU A 109 -1.20 4.74 1.98
C LEU A 109 -2.70 4.74 1.67
N ILE A 110 -3.08 5.69 0.82
CA ILE A 110 -4.43 5.85 0.29
C ILE A 110 -4.35 5.86 -1.23
N GLU A 111 -5.13 4.99 -1.86
CA GLU A 111 -5.33 4.96 -3.30
C GLU A 111 -6.15 6.16 -3.76
N ILE A 112 -5.71 6.79 -4.85
CA ILE A 112 -6.39 7.90 -5.52
C ILE A 112 -7.00 7.37 -6.81
N VAL A 113 -8.33 7.35 -6.85
CA VAL A 113 -9.13 6.90 -8.00
C VAL A 113 -9.21 8.01 -9.06
N SER A 114 -9.32 9.26 -8.62
CA SER A 114 -9.35 10.43 -9.51
C SER A 114 -8.91 11.70 -8.80
N GLY A 115 -8.51 12.71 -9.57
CA GLY A 115 -8.14 14.05 -9.08
C GLY A 115 -6.63 14.34 -9.03
N LEU A 116 -5.78 13.32 -9.26
CA LEU A 116 -4.33 13.46 -9.42
C LEU A 116 -3.86 12.76 -10.70
N LYS A 117 -2.64 13.11 -11.14
CA LYS A 117 -1.92 12.50 -12.23
C LYS A 117 -0.57 11.98 -11.75
N GLU A 118 -0.02 11.03 -12.51
CA GLU A 118 1.35 10.57 -12.29
C GLU A 118 2.33 11.74 -12.45
N GLY A 119 3.27 11.86 -11.51
CA GLY A 119 4.24 12.95 -11.46
C GLY A 119 3.81 14.18 -10.66
N ASP A 120 2.56 14.26 -10.19
CA ASP A 120 2.11 15.34 -9.31
C ASP A 120 2.89 15.31 -7.97
N ILE A 121 3.37 16.48 -7.53
CA ILE A 121 4.09 16.64 -6.27
C ILE A 121 3.10 17.02 -5.19
N VAL A 122 2.90 16.15 -4.20
CA VAL A 122 1.91 16.37 -3.13
C VAL A 122 2.56 16.84 -1.82
N VAL A 123 1.84 17.66 -1.06
CA VAL A 123 2.30 18.12 0.27
C VAL A 123 1.82 17.15 1.35
N VAL A 124 2.76 16.57 2.09
CA VAL A 124 2.49 15.58 3.15
C VAL A 124 2.61 16.14 4.57
N LYS A 125 3.28 17.28 4.74
CA LYS A 125 3.47 17.96 6.03
C LYS A 125 3.25 19.46 5.87
N GLY A 126 2.59 20.09 6.84
CA GLY A 126 2.25 21.51 6.79
C GLY A 126 1.06 21.87 5.88
N ASN A 127 0.40 20.86 5.31
CA ASN A 127 -0.78 20.97 4.45
C ASN A 127 -1.99 21.67 5.11
N GLU A 128 -2.15 21.56 6.43
CA GLU A 128 -3.29 22.18 7.14
C GLU A 128 -3.24 23.72 7.17
N ALA A 129 -2.05 24.31 7.01
CA ALA A 129 -1.85 25.76 7.09
C ALA A 129 -1.79 26.45 5.71
N LEU A 130 -1.80 25.68 4.61
CA LEU A 130 -1.68 26.21 3.26
C LEU A 130 -2.97 26.87 2.76
N GLN A 131 -2.80 27.87 1.92
CA GLN A 131 -3.85 28.55 1.17
C GLN A 131 -3.65 28.41 -0.33
N PRO A 132 -4.72 28.54 -1.15
CA PRO A 132 -4.59 28.52 -2.60
C PRO A 132 -3.61 29.58 -3.10
N GLU A 133 -2.81 29.22 -4.11
CA GLU A 133 -1.80 30.08 -4.75
C GLU A 133 -0.69 30.56 -3.81
N GLN A 134 -0.60 29.98 -2.60
CA GLN A 134 0.45 30.33 -1.65
C GLN A 134 1.82 29.89 -2.20
N PRO A 135 2.80 30.79 -2.27
CA PRO A 135 4.20 30.45 -2.51
C PRO A 135 4.70 29.45 -1.47
N VAL A 136 5.37 28.40 -1.91
CA VAL A 136 5.94 27.38 -1.02
C VAL A 136 7.44 27.23 -1.22
N GLU A 137 8.12 26.77 -0.18
CA GLU A 137 9.48 26.26 -0.25
C GLU A 137 9.43 24.75 -0.04
N ILE A 138 10.04 23.99 -0.95
CA ILE A 138 10.07 22.53 -0.86
C ILE A 138 11.26 22.15 0.01
N ILE A 139 10.98 21.59 1.19
CA ILE A 139 11.99 20.96 2.04
C ILE A 139 11.98 19.48 1.68
N ASP A 140 13.01 19.01 0.99
CA ASP A 140 13.06 17.66 0.43
C ASP A 140 12.76 16.56 1.47
N ALA A 141 11.98 15.57 1.04
CA ALA A 141 11.59 14.41 1.81
C ALA A 141 12.39 13.14 1.43
N ASP A 142 13.65 13.30 0.99
CA ASP A 142 14.53 12.16 0.69
C ASP A 142 15.30 11.67 1.94
N GLU A 143 15.35 12.45 3.04
CA GLU A 143 16.08 12.07 4.27
C GLU A 143 15.21 11.36 5.33
N ALA A 144 13.89 11.53 5.32
CA ALA A 144 13.02 10.97 6.36
C ALA A 144 12.76 9.44 6.23
N SER A 145 13.14 8.83 5.11
CA SER A 145 13.02 7.39 4.88
C SER A 145 14.30 6.61 5.23
N ALA A 146 15.44 7.30 5.42
CA ALA A 146 16.73 6.67 5.72
C ALA A 146 17.00 6.49 7.24
N GLU A 147 16.34 7.29 8.10
CA GLU A 147 16.57 7.24 9.56
C GLU A 147 15.67 6.23 10.31
N ALA A 148 14.69 5.61 9.66
CA ALA A 148 13.84 4.58 10.28
C ALA A 148 14.39 3.14 10.14
N SER A 149 15.64 2.98 9.70
CA SER A 149 16.31 1.68 9.54
C SER A 149 17.65 1.57 10.27
N ASN A 150 17.86 2.29 11.38
CA ASN A 150 19.00 2.05 12.28
C ASN A 150 18.55 1.70 13.71
#